data_AF-I2K767-F1
#
_entry.id   AF-I2K767-F1
#
_cell.length_a   1.000
_cell.length_b   1.000
_cell.length_c   1.000
_cell.angle_alpha   90.00
_cell.angle_beta   90.00
_cell.angle_gamma   90.00
#
_symmetry.space_group_name_H-M   'P 1'
#
loop_
_entity.id
_entity.type
_entity.pdbx_description
1 polymer ?
#
loop_
_entity_poly.entity_id
_entity_poly.type
_entity_poly.pdbx_seq_one_letter_code
_entity_poly.pdbx_strand_id
1 'polypeptide(L)'
;MDTNQTANVNEQLRDIKPLLEIPDSSYYIYWGLIDFAILLVAAILFFVAKKLWDNRKINLAKGYLEAMKKIDWKETKKSAYEATHYARLLATDERRKEIFSQLEPLLEQYKYKKEVDTVDQDTLNKFNLYVQVADESV
;
A
#
# COMPACT_ATOMS: atom_id res chain seq x y z
N MET A 1 -78.08 -36.58 -23.48
CA MET A 1 -76.72 -36.04 -23.67
C MET A 1 -75.81 -37.23 -23.85
N ASP A 2 -75.16 -37.35 -25.01
CA ASP A 2 -74.34 -38.51 -25.37
C ASP A 2 -73.09 -38.59 -24.50
N THR A 3 -73.13 -39.49 -23.52
CA THR A 3 -72.03 -39.81 -22.60
C THR A 3 -70.79 -40.34 -23.33
N ASN A 4 -70.97 -40.86 -24.54
CA ASN A 4 -69.90 -41.40 -25.38
C ASN A 4 -69.01 -40.31 -26.01
N GLN A 5 -69.57 -39.15 -26.39
CA GLN A 5 -68.77 -38.02 -26.90
C GLN A 5 -67.95 -37.37 -25.77
N THR A 6 -68.52 -37.26 -24.57
CA THR A 6 -67.81 -36.70 -23.41
C THR A 6 -66.68 -37.58 -22.90
N ALA A 7 -66.79 -38.91 -23.05
CA ALA A 7 -65.73 -39.85 -22.67
C ALA A 7 -64.51 -39.75 -23.60
N ASN A 8 -64.74 -39.64 -24.92
CA ASN A 8 -63.67 -39.55 -25.91
C ASN A 8 -62.84 -38.27 -25.79
N VAL A 9 -63.50 -37.13 -25.53
CA VAL A 9 -62.81 -35.84 -25.30
C VAL A 9 -61.98 -35.89 -24.02
N ASN A 10 -62.48 -36.54 -22.96
CA ASN A 10 -61.75 -36.69 -21.70
C ASN A 10 -60.51 -37.59 -21.84
N GLU A 11 -60.59 -38.65 -22.63
CA GLU A 11 -59.44 -39.50 -22.96
C GLU A 11 -58.38 -38.77 -23.81
N GLN A 12 -58.80 -37.97 -24.80
CA GLN A 12 -57.88 -37.11 -25.57
C GLN A 12 -57.19 -36.04 -24.70
N LEU A 13 -57.89 -35.51 -23.69
CA LEU A 13 -57.34 -34.55 -22.74
C LEU A 13 -56.37 -35.17 -21.72
N ARG A 14 -56.32 -36.51 -21.59
CA ARG A 14 -55.37 -37.21 -20.70
C ARG A 14 -54.07 -37.61 -21.40
N ASP A 15 -53.97 -37.41 -22.72
CA ASP A 15 -52.77 -37.66 -23.54
C ASP A 15 -51.89 -36.41 -23.72
N ILE A 16 -51.92 -35.50 -22.75
CA ILE A 16 -50.94 -34.41 -22.66
C ILE A 16 -49.79 -34.84 -21.76
N LYS A 17 -48.58 -34.83 -22.31
CA LYS A 17 -47.37 -35.14 -21.53
C LYS A 17 -47.29 -34.24 -20.29
N PRO A 18 -46.91 -34.79 -19.13
CA PRO A 18 -46.65 -33.97 -17.96
C PRO A 18 -45.51 -32.98 -18.25
N LEU A 19 -45.57 -31.82 -17.61
CA LEU A 19 -44.52 -30.81 -17.73
C LEU A 19 -43.20 -31.42 -17.28
N LEU A 20 -42.24 -31.48 -18.21
CA LEU A 20 -40.88 -31.91 -17.90
C LEU A 20 -40.16 -30.74 -17.23
N GLU A 21 -39.67 -30.94 -16.01
CA GLU A 21 -38.82 -29.96 -15.35
C GLU A 21 -37.46 -29.93 -16.06
N ILE A 22 -37.16 -28.80 -16.72
CA ILE A 22 -35.85 -28.57 -17.32
C ILE A 22 -34.97 -27.96 -16.23
N PRO A 23 -33.88 -28.62 -15.81
CA PRO A 23 -32.96 -28.03 -14.85
C PRO A 23 -32.32 -26.78 -15.45
N ASP A 24 -32.49 -25.62 -14.79
CA ASP A 24 -31.96 -24.34 -15.21
C ASP A 24 -30.92 -23.82 -14.21
N SER A 25 -29.69 -23.65 -14.68
CA SER A 25 -28.59 -23.09 -13.90
C SER A 25 -28.31 -21.62 -14.22
N SER A 26 -29.08 -21.01 -15.13
CA SER A 26 -28.86 -19.64 -15.64
C SER A 26 -28.80 -18.60 -14.52
N TYR A 27 -29.62 -18.75 -13.49
CA TYR A 27 -29.62 -17.87 -12.32
C TYR A 27 -28.26 -17.87 -11.59
N TYR A 28 -27.68 -19.04 -11.36
CA TYR A 28 -26.38 -19.17 -10.70
C TYR A 28 -25.23 -18.69 -11.58
N ILE A 29 -25.31 -18.93 -12.89
CA ILE A 29 -24.31 -18.43 -13.85
C ILE A 29 -24.32 -16.91 -13.88
N TYR A 30 -25.50 -16.29 -13.89
CA TYR A 30 -25.65 -14.83 -13.86
C TYR A 30 -25.03 -14.21 -12.62
N TRP A 31 -25.36 -14.72 -11.43
CA TRP A 31 -24.78 -14.23 -10.18
C TRP A 31 -23.27 -14.49 -10.09
N GLY A 32 -22.81 -15.66 -10.53
CA GLY A 32 -21.38 -15.97 -10.59
C GLY A 32 -20.60 -15.00 -11.49
N LEU A 33 -21.21 -14.57 -12.60
CA LEU A 33 -20.60 -13.59 -13.50
C LEU A 33 -20.54 -12.18 -12.87
N ILE A 34 -21.59 -11.78 -12.15
CA ILE A 34 -21.62 -10.52 -11.40
C ILE A 34 -20.52 -10.52 -10.33
N ASP A 35 -20.48 -11.57 -9.50
CA ASP A 35 -19.50 -11.69 -8.42
C ASP A 35 -18.07 -11.70 -8.98
N PHE A 36 -17.85 -12.42 -10.07
CA PHE A 36 -16.56 -12.43 -10.75
C PHE A 36 -16.17 -11.04 -11.26
N ALA A 37 -17.10 -10.31 -11.90
CA ALA A 37 -16.85 -8.95 -12.35
C ALA A 37 -16.53 -8.00 -11.20
N ILE A 38 -17.25 -8.10 -10.08
CA ILE A 38 -16.99 -7.31 -8.86
C ILE A 38 -15.60 -7.60 -8.31
N LEU A 39 -15.20 -8.87 -8.21
CA LEU A 39 -13.87 -9.26 -7.76
C LEU A 39 -12.77 -8.70 -8.67
N LEU A 40 -13.00 -8.72 -9.99
CA LEU A 40 -12.05 -8.20 -10.96
C LEU A 40 -11.88 -6.69 -10.81
N VAL A 41 -12.98 -5.95 -10.66
CA VAL A 41 -12.96 -4.51 -10.39
C VAL A 41 -12.25 -4.20 -9.06
N ALA A 42 -12.57 -4.94 -8.00
CA ALA A 42 -11.94 -4.77 -6.69
C ALA A 42 -10.43 -5.01 -6.75
N ALA A 43 -9.98 -6.04 -7.48
CA ALA A 43 -8.57 -6.31 -7.70
C ALA A 43 -7.88 -5.15 -8.42
N ILE A 44 -8.46 -4.63 -9.52
CA ILE A 44 -7.92 -3.49 -10.26
C ILE A 44 -7.79 -2.26 -9.34
N LEU A 45 -8.86 -1.93 -8.60
CA LEU A 45 -8.86 -0.80 -7.67
C LEU A 45 -7.79 -0.96 -6.59
N PHE A 46 -7.61 -2.17 -6.04
CA PHE A 46 -6.57 -2.48 -5.07
C PHE A 46 -5.16 -2.24 -5.64
N PHE A 47 -4.87 -2.72 -6.85
CA PHE A 47 -3.56 -2.50 -7.48
C PHE A 47 -3.28 -1.03 -7.77
N VAL A 48 -4.28 -0.29 -8.26
CA VAL A 48 -4.15 1.15 -8.52
C VAL A 48 -3.91 1.91 -7.21
N ALA A 49 -4.70 1.65 -6.17
CA ALA A 49 -4.54 2.29 -4.87
C ALA A 49 -3.17 1.99 -4.25
N LYS A 50 -2.72 0.73 -4.31
CA LYS A 50 -1.39 0.31 -3.84
C LYS A 50 -0.28 1.07 -4.55
N LYS A 51 -0.33 1.14 -5.89
CA LYS A 51 0.68 1.85 -6.69
C LYS A 51 0.73 3.34 -6.38
N LEU A 52 -0.42 3.99 -6.21
CA LEU A 52 -0.47 5.41 -5.84
C LEU A 52 0.12 5.66 -4.45
N TRP A 53 -0.12 4.76 -3.49
CA TRP A 53 0.43 4.85 -2.15
C TRP A 53 1.96 4.71 -2.16
N ASP A 54 2.48 3.72 -2.89
CA ASP A 54 3.93 3.47 -2.96
C ASP A 54 4.67 4.64 -3.64
N ASN A 55 4.10 5.21 -4.71
CA ASN A 55 4.66 6.42 -5.34
C ASN A 55 4.71 7.62 -4.37
N ARG A 56 3.69 7.81 -3.53
CA ARG A 56 3.70 8.88 -2.51
C ARG A 56 4.81 8.69 -1.48
N LYS A 57 5.03 7.46 -1.01
CA LYS A 57 6.11 7.14 -0.06
C LYS A 57 7.48 7.46 -0.65
N ILE A 58 7.72 7.09 -1.91
CA ILE A 58 8.97 7.40 -2.62
C ILE A 58 9.20 8.92 -2.71
N ASN A 59 8.16 9.68 -3.07
CA ASN A 59 8.27 11.15 -3.15
C ASN A 59 8.59 11.79 -1.79
N LEU A 60 8.01 11.29 -0.69
CA LEU A 60 8.33 11.78 0.65
C LEU A 60 9.77 11.45 1.06
N ALA A 61 10.23 10.23 0.79
CA ALA A 61 11.61 9.83 1.07
C ALA A 61 12.62 10.71 0.31
N LYS A 62 12.36 11.01 -0.96
CA LYS A 62 13.16 11.95 -1.76
C LYS A 62 13.20 13.35 -1.12
N GLY A 63 12.05 13.85 -0.67
CA GLY A 63 11.96 15.13 0.03
C GLY A 63 12.80 15.18 1.31
N TYR A 64 12.77 14.13 2.14
CA TYR A 64 13.58 14.05 3.35
C TYR A 64 15.08 13.96 3.03
N LEU A 65 15.45 13.20 2.00
CA LEU A 65 16.84 13.09 1.57
C LEU A 65 17.40 14.42 1.04
N GLU A 66 16.61 15.14 0.24
CA GLU A 66 16.98 16.49 -0.20
C GLU A 66 17.14 17.45 0.98
N ALA A 67 16.27 17.36 1.98
CA ALA A 67 16.39 18.17 3.19
C ALA A 67 17.69 17.88 3.95
N MET A 68 18.08 16.60 4.06
CA MET A 68 19.37 16.22 4.66
C MET A 68 20.56 16.74 3.86
N LYS A 69 20.54 16.64 2.52
CA LYS A 69 21.64 17.13 1.66
C LYS A 69 21.85 18.66 1.75
N LYS A 70 20.82 19.41 2.18
CA LYS A 70 20.87 20.88 2.30
C LYS A 70 21.37 21.38 3.67
N ILE A 71 21.64 20.50 4.62
CA ILE A 71 22.12 20.89 5.95
C ILE A 71 23.54 21.45 5.83
N ASP A 72 23.75 22.71 6.24
CA ASP A 72 25.02 23.44 6.08
C ASP A 72 25.85 23.58 7.36
N TRP A 73 25.41 22.94 8.47
CA TRP A 73 26.08 22.87 9.78
C TRP A 73 26.51 24.21 10.40
N LYS A 74 26.04 25.36 9.88
CA LYS A 74 26.35 26.70 10.44
C LYS A 74 25.74 26.88 11.82
N GLU A 75 24.50 26.42 11.99
CA GLU A 75 23.78 26.37 13.26
C GLU A 75 23.80 24.92 13.76
N THR A 76 24.87 24.53 14.46
CA THR A 76 25.12 23.12 14.84
C THR A 76 23.92 22.48 15.53
N LYS A 77 23.35 23.17 16.51
CA LYS A 77 22.20 22.67 17.29
C LYS A 77 20.99 22.39 16.40
N LYS A 78 20.63 23.36 15.58
CA LYS A 78 19.49 23.26 14.65
C LYS A 78 19.72 22.14 13.64
N SER A 79 20.93 22.10 13.07
CA SER A 79 21.36 21.09 12.10
C SER A 79 21.29 19.68 12.69
N ALA A 80 21.70 19.48 13.94
CA ALA A 80 21.62 18.20 14.62
C ALA A 80 20.17 17.74 14.86
N TYR A 81 19.25 18.67 15.20
CA TYR A 81 17.82 18.36 15.29
C TYR A 81 17.23 17.97 13.93
N GLU A 82 17.50 18.75 12.89
CA GLU A 82 17.01 18.48 11.52
C GLU A 82 17.57 17.16 10.98
N ALA A 83 18.87 16.93 11.14
CA ALA A 83 19.54 15.67 10.75
C ALA A 83 18.92 14.47 11.47
N THR A 84 18.70 14.54 12.79
CA THR A 84 18.06 13.46 13.54
C THR A 84 16.65 13.20 13.04
N HIS A 85 15.88 14.27 12.80
CA HIS A 85 14.49 14.17 12.38
C HIS A 85 14.35 13.47 11.02
N TYR A 86 15.05 13.95 10.01
CA TYR A 86 14.97 13.39 8.66
C TYR A 86 15.62 11.99 8.57
N ALA A 87 16.73 11.76 9.26
CA ALA A 87 17.35 10.43 9.31
C ALA A 87 16.41 9.40 9.96
N ARG A 88 15.69 9.77 11.03
CA ARG A 88 14.70 8.87 11.64
C ARG A 88 13.55 8.54 10.69
N LEU A 89 13.08 9.51 9.91
CA LEU A 89 12.02 9.30 8.91
C LEU A 89 12.49 8.43 7.74
N LEU A 90 13.76 8.51 7.37
CA LEU A 90 14.36 7.69 6.33
C LEU A 90 14.71 6.27 6.78
N ALA A 91 14.95 6.03 8.08
CA ALA A 91 15.32 4.75 8.66
C ALA A 91 14.18 3.69 8.65
N THR A 92 13.73 3.30 7.46
CA THR A 92 12.61 2.37 7.26
C THR A 92 13.04 0.91 7.02
N ASP A 93 14.22 0.67 6.43
CA ASP A 93 14.83 -0.67 6.29
C ASP A 93 15.89 -0.93 7.37
N GLU A 94 16.33 -2.18 7.48
CA GLU A 94 17.30 -2.61 8.50
C GLU A 94 18.65 -1.91 8.38
N ARG A 95 19.19 -1.75 7.16
CA ARG A 95 20.50 -1.13 6.94
C ARG A 95 20.48 0.34 7.35
N ARG A 96 19.44 1.10 6.96
CA ARG A 96 19.33 2.50 7.39
C ARG A 96 19.09 2.63 8.89
N LYS A 97 18.32 1.72 9.51
CA LYS A 97 18.13 1.69 10.98
C LYS A 97 19.43 1.46 11.72
N GLU A 98 20.27 0.54 11.24
CA GLU A 98 21.57 0.24 11.85
C GLU A 98 22.52 1.43 11.77
N ILE A 99 22.61 2.10 10.60
CA ILE A 99 23.48 3.29 10.48
C ILE A 99 22.92 4.44 11.31
N PHE A 100 21.59 4.59 11.36
CA PHE A 100 20.94 5.62 12.18
C PHE A 100 21.22 5.41 13.68
N SER A 101 21.15 4.18 14.19
CA SER A 101 21.42 3.92 15.61
C SER A 101 22.86 4.26 16.02
N GLN A 102 23.80 4.25 15.05
CA GLN A 102 25.18 4.68 15.26
C GLN A 102 25.35 6.20 15.10
N LEU A 103 24.56 6.85 14.22
CA LEU A 103 24.60 8.29 14.00
C LEU A 103 23.88 9.08 15.11
N GLU A 104 22.76 8.56 15.61
CA GLU A 104 21.90 9.26 16.57
C GLU A 104 22.66 9.71 17.84
N PRO A 105 23.45 8.86 18.53
CA PRO A 105 24.23 9.28 19.70
C PRO A 105 25.21 10.42 19.39
N LEU A 106 25.82 10.41 18.20
CA LEU A 106 26.74 11.46 17.75
C LEU A 106 26.03 12.79 17.50
N LEU A 107 24.75 12.77 17.12
CA LEU A 107 23.95 13.99 16.97
C LEU A 107 23.42 14.50 18.31
N GLU A 108 23.18 13.62 19.29
CA GLU A 108 22.61 13.99 20.59
C GLU A 108 23.48 14.93 21.41
N GLN A 109 24.82 14.80 21.32
CA GLN A 109 25.76 15.70 21.99
C GLN A 109 25.56 17.19 21.63
N TYR A 110 24.93 17.46 20.49
CA TYR A 110 24.71 18.81 19.96
C TYR A 110 23.30 19.38 20.20
N LYS A 111 22.33 18.56 20.64
CA LYS A 111 20.90 18.95 20.69
C LYS A 111 20.50 19.66 21.98
N TYR A 112 21.15 19.35 23.11
CA TYR A 112 20.62 19.76 24.41
C TYR A 112 21.46 20.83 25.13
N LYS A 113 22.69 21.11 24.66
CA LYS A 113 23.52 22.16 25.24
C LYS A 113 23.04 23.55 24.81
N LYS A 114 23.26 24.55 25.68
CA LYS A 114 22.87 25.95 25.40
C LYS A 114 23.79 26.56 24.35
N GLU A 115 25.08 26.38 24.52
CA GLU A 115 26.12 26.67 23.55
C GLU A 115 26.72 25.34 23.07
N VAL A 116 26.99 25.28 21.78
CA VAL A 116 27.33 24.03 21.10
C VAL A 116 28.52 24.32 20.20
N ASP A 117 29.56 23.50 20.32
CA ASP A 117 30.74 23.61 19.46
C ASP A 117 30.40 23.28 18.00
N THR A 118 31.34 23.56 17.11
CA THR A 118 31.27 23.06 15.73
C THR A 118 31.20 21.54 15.73
N VAL A 119 30.42 20.98 14.81
CA VAL A 119 30.29 19.52 14.68
C VAL A 119 31.65 18.89 14.35
N ASP A 120 31.95 17.77 14.99
CA ASP A 120 33.22 17.08 14.83
C ASP A 120 33.26 16.28 13.51
N GLN A 121 34.47 15.97 13.05
CA GLN A 121 34.66 15.32 11.76
C GLN A 121 34.10 13.88 11.72
N ASP A 122 34.10 13.16 12.84
CA ASP A 122 33.54 11.80 12.93
C ASP A 122 32.01 11.85 12.76
N THR A 123 31.35 12.80 13.42
CA THR A 123 29.91 13.06 13.22
C THR A 123 29.60 13.40 11.76
N LEU A 124 30.39 14.28 11.12
CA LEU A 124 30.21 14.61 9.70
C LEU A 124 30.38 13.39 8.79
N ASN A 125 31.43 12.61 9.02
CA ASN A 125 31.69 11.41 8.24
C ASN A 125 30.54 10.41 8.36
N LYS A 126 30.02 10.22 9.59
CA LYS A 126 28.89 9.32 9.84
C LYS A 126 27.60 9.82 9.22
N PHE A 127 27.34 11.12 9.29
CA PHE A 127 26.21 11.75 8.63
C PHE A 127 26.28 11.58 7.11
N ASN A 128 27.43 11.85 6.50
CA ASN A 128 27.63 11.70 5.06
C ASN A 128 27.46 10.23 4.61
N LEU A 129 27.98 9.28 5.39
CA LEU A 129 27.75 7.85 5.15
C LEU A 129 26.25 7.52 5.18
N TYR A 130 25.52 8.02 6.16
CA TYR A 130 24.08 7.83 6.24
C TYR A 130 23.37 8.38 5.01
N VAL A 131 23.69 9.62 4.60
CA VAL A 131 23.12 10.26 3.41
C VAL A 131 23.42 9.45 2.15
N GLN A 132 24.65 8.94 1.99
CA GLN A 132 25.02 8.11 0.84
C GLN A 132 24.20 6.82 0.78
N VAL A 133 24.09 6.11 1.91
CA VAL A 133 23.30 4.87 1.96
C VAL A 133 21.82 5.13 1.73
N ALA A 134 21.29 6.26 2.22
CA ALA A 134 19.93 6.68 1.93
C ALA A 134 19.73 7.04 0.44
N ASP A 135 20.73 7.61 -0.23
CA ASP A 135 20.68 7.94 -1.67
C ASP A 135 20.71 6.69 -2.56
N GLU A 136 21.49 5.66 -2.19
CA GLU A 136 21.56 4.39 -2.93
C GLU A 136 20.22 3.61 -2.93
N SER A 137 19.29 3.96 -2.04
CA SER A 137 18.13 3.14 -1.71
C SER A 137 16.77 3.85 -1.90
N VAL A 138 16.76 5.06 -2.47
CA VAL A 138 15.58 5.91 -2.74
C VAL A 138 15.40 6.12 -4.24
#